data_AF-A0A953R4M0-F1
#
_entry.id   AF-A0A953R4M0-F1
#
_cell.length_a   1.000
_cell.length_b   1.000
_cell.length_c   1.000
_cell.angle_alpha   90.00
_cell.angle_beta   90.00
_cell.angle_gamma   90.00
#
_symmetry.space_group_name_H-M   'P 1'
#
loop_
_entity.id
_entity.type
_entity.pdbx_description
1 polymer ?
#
loop_
_entity_poly.entity_id
_entity_poly.type
_entity_poly.pdbx_seq_one_letter_code
_entity_poly.pdbx_strand_id
1 'polypeptide(L)'
;MPRKSTKRRESGSKIEETDWYASPAGRRQTQREFERALKDGTLVRSSGSRIPRTNPDVLKTLLEQAKANATRAVSIRLPIADIELAKSIASKQGIGYQTVLKQAIRNGLKRAG
;
A
#
# COMPACT_ATOMS: atom_id res chain seq x y z
N MET A 1 -12.76 -24.75 -38.52
CA MET A 1 -12.01 -25.66 -37.62
C MET A 1 -12.28 -25.28 -36.17
N PRO A 2 -12.75 -26.20 -35.30
CA PRO A 2 -12.95 -25.88 -33.89
C PRO A 2 -11.58 -25.65 -33.23
N ARG A 3 -11.38 -24.48 -32.63
CA ARG A 3 -10.12 -24.14 -31.95
C ARG A 3 -10.03 -24.94 -30.65
N LYS A 4 -8.96 -25.72 -30.49
CA LYS A 4 -8.65 -26.46 -29.26
C LYS A 4 -8.77 -25.51 -28.06
N SER A 5 -9.72 -25.79 -27.16
CA SER A 5 -9.83 -25.09 -25.89
C SER A 5 -8.47 -25.23 -25.20
N THR A 6 -7.87 -24.09 -24.85
CA THR A 6 -6.67 -24.09 -24.01
C THR A 6 -7.13 -24.69 -22.68
N LYS A 7 -6.75 -25.94 -22.38
CA LYS A 7 -7.10 -26.58 -21.11
C LYS A 7 -6.71 -25.62 -19.99
N ARG A 8 -7.71 -25.09 -19.28
CA ARG A 8 -7.49 -24.25 -18.12
C ARG A 8 -6.78 -25.13 -17.09
N ARG A 9 -5.55 -24.77 -16.70
CA ARG A 9 -4.83 -25.53 -15.67
C ARG A 9 -5.63 -25.41 -14.38
N GLU A 10 -5.93 -26.54 -13.75
CA GLU A 10 -6.51 -26.54 -12.41
C GLU A 10 -5.51 -25.86 -11.46
N SER A 11 -6.00 -24.94 -10.63
CA SER A 11 -5.17 -24.12 -9.75
C SER A 11 -4.38 -25.01 -8.79
N GLY A 12 -3.06 -25.05 -8.96
CA GLY A 12 -2.14 -25.64 -7.98
C GLY A 12 -2.08 -24.80 -6.70
N SER A 13 -1.07 -25.05 -5.86
CA SER A 13 -0.85 -24.18 -4.70
C SER A 13 -0.61 -22.72 -5.13
N LYS A 14 -1.00 -21.75 -4.29
CA LYS A 14 -0.90 -20.30 -4.60
C LYS A 14 0.50 -19.85 -5.05
N ILE A 15 1.55 -20.50 -4.52
CA ILE A 15 2.94 -20.21 -4.87
C ILE A 15 3.25 -20.72 -6.27
N GLU A 16 2.85 -21.95 -6.57
CA GLU A 16 3.04 -22.58 -7.88
C GLU A 16 2.30 -21.83 -9.00
N GLU A 17 1.12 -21.29 -8.70
CA GLU A 17 0.37 -20.43 -9.64
C GLU A 17 1.12 -19.12 -9.91
N THR A 18 1.70 -18.51 -8.89
CA THR A 18 2.48 -17.27 -9.03
C THR A 18 3.72 -17.48 -9.90
N ASP A 19 4.48 -18.55 -9.63
CA ASP A 19 5.68 -18.89 -10.41
C ASP A 19 5.34 -19.26 -11.87
N TRP A 20 4.18 -19.90 -12.09
CA TRP A 20 3.70 -20.21 -13.43
C TRP A 20 3.41 -18.95 -14.25
N TYR A 21 2.71 -17.96 -13.70
CA TYR A 21 2.44 -16.70 -14.41
C TYR A 21 3.71 -15.87 -14.66
N ALA A 22 4.75 -16.04 -13.84
CA ALA A 22 6.06 -15.43 -14.08
C ALA A 22 6.84 -16.08 -15.25
N SER A 23 6.53 -17.34 -15.59
CA SER A 23 7.18 -18.08 -16.68
C SER A 23 6.87 -17.50 -18.07
N PRO A 24 7.71 -17.77 -19.10
CA PRO A 24 7.43 -17.34 -20.47
C PRO A 24 6.12 -17.87 -21.05
N ALA A 25 5.70 -19.08 -20.66
CA ALA A 25 4.45 -19.69 -21.11
C ALA A 25 3.24 -19.01 -20.46
N GLY A 26 3.31 -18.76 -19.15
CA GLY A 26 2.29 -18.02 -18.40
C GLY A 26 2.06 -16.62 -18.95
N ARG A 27 3.14 -15.87 -19.23
CA ARG A 27 3.04 -14.52 -19.83
C ARG A 27 2.31 -14.50 -21.18
N ARG A 28 2.62 -15.46 -22.06
CA ARG A 28 1.93 -15.58 -23.36
C ARG A 28 0.46 -15.93 -23.20
N GLN A 29 0.12 -16.74 -22.19
CA GLN A 29 -1.27 -17.06 -21.89
C GLN A 29 -2.02 -15.82 -21.38
N THR A 30 -1.45 -15.08 -20.43
CA THR A 30 -2.03 -13.83 -19.94
C THR A 30 -2.25 -12.84 -21.07
N GLN A 31 -1.27 -12.64 -21.96
CA GLN A 31 -1.43 -11.75 -23.10
C GLN A 31 -2.64 -12.14 -23.98
N ARG A 32 -2.81 -13.43 -24.29
CA ARG A 32 -3.96 -13.91 -25.07
C ARG A 32 -5.30 -13.72 -24.35
N GLU A 33 -5.32 -13.88 -23.02
CA GLU A 33 -6.52 -13.64 -22.20
C GLU A 33 -6.92 -12.17 -22.20
N PHE A 34 -5.94 -11.25 -22.11
CA PHE A 34 -6.17 -9.81 -22.23
C PHE A 34 -6.61 -9.39 -23.64
N GLU A 35 -5.99 -9.92 -24.69
CA GLU A 35 -6.39 -9.68 -26.09
C GLU A 35 -7.82 -10.18 -26.35
N ARG A 36 -8.18 -11.34 -25.79
CA ARG A 36 -9.54 -11.88 -25.85
C ARG A 36 -10.53 -11.01 -25.10
N ALA A 37 -10.23 -10.61 -23.86
CA ALA A 37 -11.10 -9.73 -23.07
C ALA A 37 -11.28 -8.35 -23.74
N LEU A 38 -10.26 -7.84 -24.42
CA LEU A 38 -10.35 -6.61 -25.21
C LEU A 38 -11.31 -6.79 -26.40
N LYS A 39 -11.19 -7.91 -27.13
CA LYS A 39 -12.07 -8.23 -28.27
C LYS A 39 -13.51 -8.46 -27.85
N ASP A 40 -13.73 -9.12 -26.72
CA ASP A 40 -15.05 -9.47 -26.20
C ASP A 40 -15.68 -8.31 -25.39
N GLY A 41 -14.98 -7.18 -25.24
CA GLY A 41 -15.46 -6.00 -24.50
C GLY A 41 -15.58 -6.20 -22.99
N THR A 42 -15.10 -7.33 -22.46
CA THR A 42 -15.18 -7.72 -21.05
C THR A 42 -13.96 -7.28 -20.22
N LEU A 43 -13.03 -6.56 -20.84
CA LEU A 43 -11.83 -6.06 -20.16
C LEU A 43 -12.21 -5.02 -19.09
N VAL A 44 -12.26 -5.46 -17.84
CA VAL A 44 -12.35 -4.58 -16.68
C VAL A 44 -10.96 -4.01 -16.43
N ARG A 45 -10.73 -2.78 -16.87
CA ARG A 45 -9.65 -1.97 -16.30
C ARG A 45 -10.13 -1.54 -14.93
N SER A 46 -9.35 -1.82 -13.89
CA SER A 46 -9.63 -1.19 -12.61
C SER A 46 -9.68 0.32 -12.85
N SER A 47 -10.65 0.99 -12.24
CA SER A 47 -10.61 2.44 -12.05
C SER A 47 -9.49 2.81 -11.07
N GLY A 48 -8.30 2.24 -11.29
CA GLY A 48 -7.07 2.78 -10.75
C GLY A 48 -7.06 4.28 -11.04
N SER A 49 -6.58 5.04 -10.08
CA SER A 49 -6.54 6.49 -10.11
C SER A 49 -6.19 6.98 -11.53
N ARG A 50 -7.11 7.72 -12.18
CA ARG A 50 -6.85 8.47 -13.42
C ARG A 50 -5.92 9.63 -13.11
N ILE A 51 -4.75 9.35 -12.56
CA ILE A 51 -3.68 10.31 -12.40
C ILE A 51 -2.96 10.29 -13.76
N PRO A 52 -3.25 11.23 -14.67
CA PRO A 52 -2.32 11.49 -15.77
C PRO A 52 -0.94 11.67 -15.14
N ARG A 53 0.12 11.12 -15.74
CA ARG A 53 1.53 11.32 -15.30
C ARG A 53 1.64 12.70 -14.66
N THR A 54 1.77 12.69 -13.34
CA THR A 54 1.26 13.71 -12.42
C THR A 54 1.51 15.12 -12.93
N ASN A 55 0.45 15.95 -13.02
CA ASN A 55 0.60 17.39 -13.20
C ASN A 55 1.71 17.86 -12.22
N PRO A 56 2.81 18.47 -12.72
CA PRO A 56 3.99 18.77 -11.91
C PRO A 56 3.66 19.55 -10.63
N ASP A 57 2.60 20.37 -10.64
CA ASP A 57 2.14 21.12 -9.48
C ASP A 57 1.53 20.24 -8.38
N VAL A 58 0.78 19.21 -8.77
CA VAL A 58 0.24 18.21 -7.83
C VAL A 58 1.38 17.39 -7.23
N LEU A 59 2.36 17.00 -8.05
CA LEU A 59 3.55 16.29 -7.57
C LEU A 59 4.35 17.15 -6.58
N LYS A 60 4.54 18.44 -6.89
CA LYS A 60 5.21 19.39 -6.01
C LYS A 60 4.47 19.54 -4.68
N THR A 61 3.15 19.65 -4.72
CA THR A 61 2.31 19.74 -3.51
C THR A 61 2.43 18.48 -2.65
N LEU A 62 2.39 17.29 -3.27
CA LEU A 62 2.58 16.03 -2.55
C LEU A 62 3.99 15.89 -1.98
N LEU A 63 5.01 16.35 -2.71
CA LEU A 63 6.40 16.37 -2.23
C LEU A 63 6.57 17.30 -1.02
N GLU A 64 6.00 18.50 -1.04
CA GLU A 64 6.04 19.41 0.10
C GLU A 64 5.28 18.86 1.30
N GLN A 65 4.12 18.23 1.08
CA GLN A 65 3.39 17.52 2.15
C GLN A 65 4.21 16.33 2.70
N ALA A 66 4.90 15.58 1.85
CA ALA A 66 5.75 14.47 2.27
C ALA A 66 6.95 14.98 3.08
N LYS A 67 7.58 16.08 2.67
CA LYS A 67 8.67 16.74 3.41
C LYS A 67 8.19 17.25 4.77
N ALA A 68 7.02 17.88 4.83
CA ALA A 68 6.43 18.34 6.09
C ALA A 68 6.14 17.19 7.07
N ASN A 69 5.88 15.99 6.54
CA ASN A 69 5.65 14.77 7.31
C ASN A 69 6.91 13.91 7.49
N ALA A 70 8.08 14.39 7.07
CA ALA A 70 9.32 13.65 7.20
C ALA A 70 9.67 13.45 8.69
N THR A 71 9.72 12.20 9.12
CA THR A 71 10.09 11.84 10.49
C THR A 71 11.58 11.56 10.59
N ARG A 72 12.23 12.09 11.63
CA ARG A 72 13.61 11.72 11.99
C ARG A 72 13.58 10.81 13.22
N ALA A 73 14.39 9.75 13.21
CA ALA A 73 14.57 8.91 14.39
C ALA A 73 15.38 9.69 15.44
N VAL A 74 14.87 9.76 16.66
CA VAL A 74 15.54 10.41 17.80
C VAL A 74 15.37 9.51 19.01
N SER A 75 16.45 9.35 19.78
CA SER A 75 16.43 8.64 21.06
C SER A 75 16.23 9.64 22.20
N ILE A 76 15.18 9.46 22.99
CA ILE A 76 14.86 10.30 24.16
C ILE A 76 14.75 9.38 25.38
N ARG A 77 15.29 9.82 26.53
CA ARG A 77 15.10 9.13 27.80
C ARG A 77 13.80 9.60 28.44
N LEU A 78 12.94 8.67 28.83
CA LEU A 78 11.67 8.93 29.49
C LEU A 78 11.60 8.13 30.79
N PRO A 79 10.94 8.66 31.84
CA PRO A 79 10.61 7.88 33.03
C PRO A 79 9.79 6.64 32.68
N ILE A 80 10.02 5.54 33.42
CA ILE A 80 9.29 4.28 33.23
C ILE A 80 7.78 4.50 33.42
N ALA A 81 7.39 5.27 34.44
CA ALA A 81 6.00 5.59 34.74
C ALA A 81 5.27 6.23 33.53
N ASP A 82 5.95 7.12 32.80
CA ASP A 82 5.36 7.79 31.63
C ASP A 82 5.17 6.82 30.46
N ILE A 83 6.10 5.87 30.30
CA ILE A 83 5.99 4.81 29.28
C ILE A 83 4.81 3.89 29.61
N GLU A 84 4.64 3.52 30.88
CA GLU A 84 3.52 2.70 31.34
C GLU A 84 2.18 3.42 31.19
N LEU A 85 2.13 4.70 31.55
CA LEU A 85 0.95 5.53 31.34
C LEU A 85 0.59 5.60 29.85
N ALA A 86 1.56 5.84 28.97
CA ALA A 86 1.34 5.86 27.53
C ALA A 86 0.81 4.51 27.00
N LYS A 87 1.32 3.38 27.52
CA LYS A 87 0.81 2.03 27.20
C LYS A 87 -0.64 1.85 27.65
N SER A 88 -1.00 2.32 28.84
CA SER A 88 -2.37 2.22 29.35
C SER A 88 -3.37 3.02 28.50
N ILE A 89 -3.00 4.23 28.06
CA ILE A 89 -3.82 5.09 27.19
C ILE A 89 -3.95 4.44 25.81
N ALA A 90 -2.83 3.96 25.26
CA ALA A 90 -2.78 3.24 24.00
C ALA A 90 -3.71 2.03 23.98
N SER A 91 -3.71 1.22 25.04
CA SER A 91 -4.59 0.05 25.16
C SER A 91 -6.06 0.44 25.16
N LYS A 92 -6.44 1.53 25.82
CA LYS A 92 -7.84 2.02 25.83
C LYS A 92 -8.29 2.56 24.46
N GLN A 93 -7.37 3.15 23.70
CA GLN A 93 -7.67 3.81 22.42
C GLN A 93 -7.43 2.92 21.18
N GLY A 94 -6.85 1.72 21.36
CA GLY A 94 -6.52 0.83 20.24
C GLY A 94 -5.39 1.36 19.34
N ILE A 95 -4.50 2.20 19.86
CA ILE A 95 -3.35 2.76 19.13
C ILE A 95 -2.04 2.33 19.78
N GLY A 96 -0.90 2.50 19.08
CA GLY A 96 0.42 2.24 19.66
C GLY A 96 0.84 3.28 20.70
N TYR A 97 1.55 2.88 21.76
CA TYR A 97 2.06 3.79 22.80
C TYR A 97 2.96 4.89 22.24
N GLN A 98 3.72 4.60 21.17
CA GLN A 98 4.55 5.58 20.48
C GLN A 98 3.70 6.69 19.83
N THR A 99 2.50 6.36 19.36
CA THR A 99 1.56 7.34 18.79
C THR A 99 1.04 8.27 19.88
N VAL A 100 0.72 7.74 21.06
CA VAL A 100 0.33 8.54 22.23
C VAL A 100 1.44 9.52 22.59
N LEU A 101 2.70 9.05 22.67
CA LEU A 101 3.85 9.91 22.96
C LEU A 101 4.05 11.00 21.90
N LYS A 102 3.93 10.66 20.61
CA LYS A 102 4.01 11.64 19.51
C LYS A 102 2.93 12.72 19.61
N GLN A 103 1.70 12.33 19.95
CA GLN A 103 0.60 13.27 20.14
C GLN A 103 0.83 14.19 21.35
N ALA A 104 1.28 13.63 22.47
CA ALA A 104 1.60 14.39 23.66
C ALA A 104 2.69 15.45 23.38
N ILE A 105 3.78 15.06 22.71
CA ILE A 105 4.85 15.98 22.31
C ILE A 105 4.31 17.07 21.37
N ARG A 106 3.55 16.71 20.34
CA ARG A 106 2.99 17.68 19.39
C ARG A 106 2.07 18.69 20.08
N ASN A 107 1.20 18.22 20.97
CA ASN A 107 0.27 19.07 21.70
C ASN A 107 1.00 19.95 22.72
N GLY A 108 2.05 19.44 23.38
CA GLY A 108 2.90 20.21 24.27
C GLY A 108 3.62 21.34 23.54
N LEU A 109 4.23 21.05 22.38
CA LEU A 109 4.91 22.06 21.56
C LEU A 109 3.95 23.15 21.07
N LYS A 110 2.73 22.80 20.65
CA LYS A 110 1.68 23.77 20.25
C LYS A 110 1.20 24.69 21.38
N ARG A 111 1.40 24.29 22.64
CA ARG A 111 1.04 25.10 23.80
C ARG A 111 2.20 25.98 24.27
N ALA A 112 3.44 25.56 23.99
CA ALA A 112 4.65 26.23 24.44
C ALA A 112 5.15 27.32 23.46
N GLY A 113 4.82 27.18 22.17
CA GLY A 113 5.03 28.20 21.15
C GLY A 113 3.72 28.87 20.76
#